data_AF-A0A932TC46-F1
#
_entry.id   AF-A0A932TC46-F1
#
_cell.length_a   1.000
_cell.length_b   1.000
_cell.length_c   1.000
_cell.angle_alpha   90.00
_cell.angle_beta   90.00
_cell.angle_gamma   90.00
#
_symmetry.space_group_name_H-M   'P 1'
#
loop_
_entity.id
_entity.type
_entity.pdbx_description
1 polymer ?
#
loop_
_entity_poly.entity_id
_entity_poly.type
_entity_poly.pdbx_seq_one_letter_code
_entity_poly.pdbx_strand_id
1 'polypeptide(L)'
;VDISAPAIALAKANVHLNFPKTQVQFFVEDVFDFLTHRECDYDLAILDPPAFAKKKKDIPSAIKGYKRLFKQAMERLPSEALLLLSSCSYYISTEMFERIIHDAALEAHRTPRIIGRHRHAIDHPINLFHPESEYLKSVLLAL
;
A
#
# COMPACT_ATOMS: atom_id res chain seq x y z
N VAL A 1 -0.47 9.42 6.33
CA VAL A 1 0.87 9.37 6.97
C VAL A 1 1.88 9.48 5.85
N ASP A 2 2.86 10.37 5.94
CA ASP A 2 3.92 10.50 4.94
C ASP A 2 5.15 11.13 5.59
N ILE A 3 6.36 10.74 5.21
CA ILE A 3 7.60 11.35 5.73
C ILE A 3 7.84 12.77 5.19
N SER A 4 7.18 13.14 4.09
CA SER A 4 7.32 14.42 3.41
C SER A 4 6.39 15.48 4.01
N ALA A 5 6.96 16.38 4.83
CA ALA A 5 6.23 17.53 5.35
C ALA A 5 5.58 18.40 4.26
N PRO A 6 6.23 18.67 3.10
CA PRO A 6 5.58 19.37 1.99
C PRO A 6 4.36 18.64 1.41
N ALA A 7 4.42 17.32 1.28
CA ALA A 7 3.29 16.52 0.78
C ALA A 7 2.11 16.59 1.76
N ILE A 8 2.37 16.52 3.07
CA ILE A 8 1.34 16.68 4.10
C ILE A 8 0.74 18.09 4.10
N ALA A 9 1.54 19.13 3.89
CA ALA A 9 1.02 20.50 3.78
C ALA A 9 0.08 20.65 2.56
N LEU A 10 0.44 20.08 1.41
CA LEU A 10 -0.40 20.06 0.23
C LEU A 10 -1.69 19.27 0.46
N ALA A 11 -1.61 18.11 1.12
CA ALA A 11 -2.78 17.30 1.46
C ALA A 11 -3.76 18.05 2.37
N LYS A 12 -3.25 18.80 3.36
CA LYS A 12 -4.07 19.69 4.22
C LYS A 12 -4.77 20.77 3.39
N ALA A 13 -4.06 21.42 2.47
CA ALA A 13 -4.65 22.43 1.59
C ALA A 13 -5.76 21.84 0.70
N ASN A 14 -5.55 20.66 0.13
CA ASN A 14 -6.54 19.96 -0.70
C ASN A 14 -7.80 19.60 0.11
N VAL A 15 -7.65 19.10 1.35
CA VAL A 15 -8.78 18.83 2.23
C VAL A 15 -9.52 20.12 2.59
N HIS A 16 -8.81 21.20 2.92
CA HIS A 16 -9.44 22.47 3.24
C HIS A 16 -10.26 23.02 2.07
N LEU A 17 -9.76 22.89 0.84
CA LEU A 17 -10.43 23.38 -0.37
C LEU A 17 -11.73 22.61 -0.68
N ASN A 18 -11.73 21.29 -0.51
CA ASN A 18 -12.85 20.43 -0.94
C ASN A 18 -13.79 20.03 0.20
N PHE A 19 -13.26 19.92 1.42
CA PHE A 19 -13.95 19.37 2.59
C PHE A 19 -13.65 20.18 3.87
N PRO A 20 -13.93 21.50 3.90
CA PRO A 20 -13.49 22.39 4.96
C PRO A 20 -14.03 22.06 6.37
N LYS A 21 -15.11 21.28 6.45
CA LYS A 21 -15.74 20.86 7.72
C LYS A 21 -15.28 19.49 8.20
N THR A 22 -14.56 18.73 7.37
CA THR A 22 -14.11 17.38 7.70
C THR A 22 -12.88 17.44 8.58
N GLN A 23 -12.91 16.74 9.69
CA GLN A 23 -11.74 16.58 10.56
C GLN A 23 -10.87 15.46 10.01
N VAL A 24 -9.64 15.81 9.60
CA VAL A 24 -8.64 14.86 9.10
C VAL A 24 -7.36 15.04 9.90
N GLN A 25 -6.81 13.94 10.38
CA GLN A 25 -5.51 13.92 11.03
C GLN A 25 -4.41 13.65 10.01
N PHE A 26 -3.30 14.38 10.14
CA PHE A 26 -2.14 14.25 9.26
C PHE A 26 -0.89 14.04 10.08
N PHE A 27 -0.07 13.07 9.67
CA PHE A 27 1.13 12.67 10.38
C PHE A 27 2.34 12.75 9.45
N VAL A 28 3.32 13.56 9.84
CA VAL A 28 4.64 13.62 9.21
C VAL A 28 5.55 12.64 9.96
N GLU A 29 5.49 11.37 9.59
CA GLU A 29 6.10 10.27 10.35
C GLU A 29 6.45 9.12 9.41
N ASP A 30 7.43 8.30 9.77
CA ASP A 30 7.68 7.02 9.11
C ASP A 30 6.50 6.06 9.35
N VAL A 31 6.13 5.30 8.32
CA VAL A 31 4.95 4.42 8.38
C VAL A 31 5.14 3.26 9.37
N PHE A 32 6.35 2.75 9.53
CA PHE A 32 6.61 1.68 10.49
C PHE A 32 6.55 2.20 11.93
N ASP A 33 7.03 3.41 12.18
CA ASP A 33 6.90 4.06 13.49
C ASP A 33 5.43 4.36 13.81
N PHE A 34 4.67 4.87 12.83
CA PHE A 34 3.24 5.12 12.96
C PHE A 34 2.47 3.84 13.34
N LEU A 35 2.68 2.74 12.60
CA LEU A 35 2.02 1.47 12.87
C LEU A 35 2.43 0.84 14.21
N THR A 36 3.65 1.11 14.70
CA THR A 36 4.16 0.56 15.96
C THR A 36 3.58 1.29 17.17
N HIS A 37 3.54 2.62 17.14
CA HIS A 37 3.30 3.42 18.34
C HIS A 37 1.88 3.97 18.46
N ARG A 38 1.05 3.83 17.42
CA ARG A 38 -0.33 4.37 17.41
C ARG A 38 -1.35 3.26 17.32
N GLU A 39 -2.51 3.48 17.95
CA GLU A 39 -3.70 2.66 17.73
C GLU A 39 -4.17 2.81 16.29
N CYS A 40 -4.60 1.69 15.70
CA CYS A 40 -4.93 1.57 14.29
C CYS A 40 -6.34 1.00 14.12
N ASP A 41 -7.33 1.59 14.80
CA ASP A 41 -8.74 1.21 14.69
C ASP A 41 -9.38 1.82 13.44
N TYR A 42 -8.90 1.39 12.27
CA TYR A 42 -9.37 1.86 10.97
C TYR A 42 -10.15 0.77 10.25
N ASP A 43 -11.35 1.10 9.76
CA ASP A 43 -12.16 0.20 8.93
C ASP A 43 -11.60 0.03 7.52
N LEU A 44 -10.72 0.95 7.08
CA LEU A 44 -10.06 0.93 5.78
C LEU A 44 -8.64 1.45 5.91
N ALA A 45 -7.67 0.71 5.36
CA ALA A 45 -6.30 1.18 5.19
C ALA A 45 -5.84 1.04 3.73
N ILE A 46 -5.09 2.05 3.27
CA ILE A 46 -4.51 2.10 1.92
C ILE A 46 -2.98 2.17 2.08
N LEU A 47 -2.28 1.17 1.54
CA LEU A 47 -0.83 1.11 1.52
C LEU A 47 -0.31 1.23 0.10
N ASP A 48 0.09 2.46 -0.25
CA ASP A 48 0.73 2.80 -1.52
C ASP A 48 2.19 3.26 -1.28
N PRO A 49 3.11 2.34 -0.96
CA PRO A 49 4.50 2.69 -0.71
C PRO A 49 5.22 3.04 -2.03
N PRO A 50 6.34 3.80 -1.95
CA PRO A 50 7.18 4.02 -3.12
C PRO A 50 7.74 2.71 -3.67
N ALA A 51 8.22 2.73 -4.91
CA ALA A 51 8.82 1.54 -5.53
C ALA A 51 10.06 1.06 -4.74
N PHE A 52 9.92 -0.09 -4.07
CA PHE A 52 11.01 -0.75 -3.35
C PHE A 52 12.00 -1.47 -4.28
N ALA A 53 11.58 -1.94 -5.45
CA ALA A 53 12.47 -2.52 -6.45
C ALA A 53 12.61 -1.60 -7.67
N LYS A 54 13.71 -0.84 -7.72
CA LYS A 54 14.05 0.04 -8.86
C LYS A 54 14.92 -0.67 -9.90
N LYS A 55 15.60 -1.75 -9.52
CA LYS A 55 16.44 -2.61 -10.37
C LYS A 55 16.20 -4.08 -10.02
N LYS A 56 16.48 -4.99 -10.95
CA LYS A 56 16.30 -6.45 -10.74
C LYS A 56 17.00 -6.98 -9.48
N LYS A 57 18.18 -6.44 -9.14
CA LYS A 57 18.93 -6.84 -7.93
C LYS A 57 18.24 -6.47 -6.62
N ASP A 58 17.27 -5.54 -6.65
CA ASP A 58 16.59 -5.03 -5.46
C ASP A 58 15.39 -5.93 -5.06
N ILE A 59 14.98 -6.87 -5.92
CA ILE A 59 13.82 -7.76 -5.72
C ILE A 59 13.83 -8.42 -4.33
N PRO A 60 14.94 -9.04 -3.85
CA PRO A 60 14.93 -9.69 -2.54
C PRO A 60 14.69 -8.71 -1.38
N SER A 61 15.22 -7.48 -1.48
CA SER A 61 15.02 -6.44 -0.47
C SER A 61 13.58 -5.90 -0.53
N ALA A 62 13.05 -5.71 -1.73
CA ALA A 62 11.69 -5.25 -1.94
C ALA A 62 10.65 -6.23 -1.39
N ILE A 63 10.81 -7.54 -1.65
CA ILE A 63 9.97 -8.60 -1.08
C ILE A 63 9.93 -8.49 0.46
N LYS A 64 11.09 -8.33 1.11
CA LYS A 64 11.17 -8.17 2.56
C LYS A 64 10.47 -6.89 3.04
N GLY A 65 10.68 -5.77 2.35
CA GLY A 65 10.06 -4.49 2.69
C GLY A 65 8.53 -4.53 2.58
N TYR A 66 7.99 -5.00 1.45
CA TYR A 66 6.55 -5.15 1.25
C TYR A 66 5.95 -6.12 2.27
N LYS A 67 6.55 -7.29 2.47
CA LYS A 67 6.04 -8.28 3.43
C LYS A 67 5.98 -7.71 4.85
N ARG A 68 7.04 -7.02 5.29
CA ARG A 68 7.08 -6.38 6.61
C ARG A 68 5.96 -5.36 6.76
N LEU A 69 5.79 -4.47 5.77
CA LEU A 69 4.76 -3.43 5.80
C LEU A 69 3.35 -4.02 5.85
N PHE A 70 3.05 -4.99 4.97
CA PHE A 70 1.72 -5.59 4.88
C PHE A 70 1.39 -6.41 6.12
N LYS A 71 2.34 -7.20 6.62
CA LYS A 71 2.20 -7.95 7.87
C LYS A 71 1.86 -7.01 9.02
N GLN A 72 2.66 -5.97 9.21
CA GLN A 72 2.46 -5.04 10.32
C GLN A 72 1.11 -4.32 10.20
N ALA A 73 0.66 -3.97 8.99
CA ALA A 73 -0.68 -3.41 8.81
C ALA A 73 -1.78 -4.42 9.22
N MET A 74 -1.69 -5.67 8.78
CA MET A 74 -2.66 -6.73 9.10
C MET A 74 -2.71 -7.10 10.60
N GLU A 75 -1.58 -7.01 11.31
CA GLU A 75 -1.50 -7.23 12.75
C GLU A 75 -2.17 -6.10 13.55
N ARG A 76 -2.13 -4.87 13.02
CA ARG A 76 -2.58 -3.66 13.73
C ARG A 76 -4.03 -3.28 13.44
N LEU A 77 -4.58 -3.69 12.30
CA LEU A 77 -5.96 -3.37 11.90
C LEU A 77 -6.99 -4.33 12.54
N PRO A 78 -8.24 -3.85 12.73
CA PRO A 78 -9.37 -4.69 13.13
C PRO A 78 -9.62 -5.84 12.15
N SER A 79 -10.20 -6.93 12.64
CA SER A 79 -10.46 -8.13 11.83
C SER A 79 -11.43 -7.90 10.67
N GLU A 80 -12.33 -6.92 10.75
CA GLU A 80 -13.32 -6.65 9.69
C GLU A 80 -12.87 -5.53 8.73
N ALA A 81 -11.64 -5.03 8.89
CA ALA A 81 -11.15 -3.92 8.09
C ALA A 81 -10.89 -4.32 6.63
N LEU A 82 -10.99 -3.34 5.75
CA LEU A 82 -10.57 -3.43 4.36
C LEU A 82 -9.12 -2.96 4.21
N LEU A 83 -8.36 -3.65 3.37
CA LEU A 83 -6.95 -3.36 3.14
C LEU A 83 -6.65 -3.29 1.65
N LEU A 84 -6.34 -2.09 1.14
CA LEU A 84 -5.86 -1.89 -0.23
C LEU A 84 -4.34 -1.86 -0.23
N LEU A 85 -3.72 -2.84 -0.88
CA LEU A 85 -2.27 -2.98 -0.98
C LEU A 85 -1.83 -2.67 -2.41
N SER A 86 -0.83 -1.79 -2.57
CA SER A 86 -0.34 -1.36 -3.87
C SER A 86 1.17 -1.57 -4.04
N SER A 87 1.61 -1.74 -5.29
CA SER A 87 3.00 -1.77 -5.68
C SER A 87 3.20 -1.18 -7.06
N CYS A 88 3.99 -0.11 -7.14
CA CYS A 88 4.46 0.50 -8.39
C CYS A 88 5.81 -0.08 -8.88
N SER A 89 6.32 -1.13 -8.25
CA SER A 89 7.62 -1.72 -8.63
C SER A 89 7.47 -2.64 -9.84
N TYR A 90 7.95 -2.23 -11.02
CA TYR A 90 7.91 -3.07 -12.24
C TYR A 90 8.51 -4.47 -12.02
N TYR A 91 9.67 -4.55 -11.37
CA TYR A 91 10.38 -5.81 -11.13
C TYR A 91 9.65 -6.78 -10.17
N ILE A 92 8.60 -6.33 -9.50
CA ILE A 92 7.70 -7.20 -8.72
C ILE A 92 6.55 -7.56 -9.64
N SER A 93 6.46 -8.81 -10.10
CA SER A 93 5.34 -9.27 -10.92
C SER A 93 4.05 -9.37 -10.08
N THR A 94 2.91 -9.51 -10.74
CA THR A 94 1.62 -9.72 -10.07
C THR A 94 1.64 -10.96 -9.18
N GLU A 95 2.24 -12.05 -9.64
CA GLU A 95 2.35 -13.32 -8.91
C GLU A 95 3.27 -13.16 -7.69
N MET A 96 4.39 -12.45 -7.85
CA MET A 96 5.26 -12.13 -6.71
C MET A 96 4.54 -11.26 -5.70
N PHE A 97 3.75 -10.27 -6.15
CA PHE A 97 2.99 -9.39 -5.28
C PHE A 97 1.94 -10.16 -4.46
N GLU A 98 1.13 -11.01 -5.10
CA GLU A 98 0.14 -11.83 -4.39
C GLU A 98 0.79 -12.83 -3.43
N ARG A 99 1.95 -13.39 -3.79
CA ARG A 99 2.72 -14.25 -2.88
C ARG A 99 3.26 -13.48 -1.66
N ILE A 100 3.73 -12.25 -1.84
CA ILE A 100 4.12 -11.39 -0.71
C ILE A 100 2.95 -11.14 0.23
N ILE A 101 1.76 -10.86 -0.32
CA ILE A 101 0.53 -10.65 0.45
C ILE A 101 0.16 -11.93 1.23
N HIS A 102 0.21 -13.08 0.57
CA HIS A 102 -0.03 -14.39 1.19
C HIS A 102 0.91 -14.63 2.36
N ASP A 103 2.22 -14.46 2.16
CA ASP A 103 3.22 -14.69 3.19
C ASP A 103 3.06 -13.71 4.37
N ALA A 104 2.69 -12.46 4.09
CA ALA A 104 2.38 -11.47 5.11
C ALA A 104 1.14 -11.85 5.95
N ALA A 105 0.06 -12.30 5.30
CA ALA A 105 -1.16 -12.73 5.98
C ALA A 105 -0.94 -13.97 6.85
N LEU A 106 -0.16 -14.93 6.34
CA LEU A 106 0.21 -16.13 7.08
C LEU A 106 1.00 -15.78 8.36
N GLU A 107 1.98 -14.88 8.25
CA GLU A 107 2.76 -14.42 9.41
C GLU A 107 1.95 -13.55 10.39
N ALA A 108 0.95 -12.82 9.90
CA ALA A 108 0.05 -12.02 10.72
C ALA A 108 -1.08 -12.85 11.36
N HIS A 109 -1.13 -14.17 11.07
CA HIS A 109 -2.22 -15.07 11.49
C HIS A 109 -3.62 -14.57 11.07
N ARG A 110 -3.72 -14.02 9.85
CA ARG A 110 -4.97 -13.54 9.25
C ARG A 110 -5.36 -14.42 8.06
N THR A 111 -6.66 -14.47 7.77
CA THR A 111 -7.23 -15.23 6.64
C THR A 111 -8.02 -14.30 5.71
N PRO A 112 -7.36 -13.34 5.06
CA PRO A 112 -8.06 -12.35 4.25
C PRO A 112 -8.64 -12.96 2.98
N ARG A 113 -9.69 -12.33 2.45
CA ARG A 113 -10.30 -12.64 1.15
C ARG A 113 -9.97 -11.54 0.15
N ILE A 114 -9.51 -11.91 -1.04
CA ILE A 114 -9.36 -10.97 -2.14
C ILE A 114 -10.75 -10.62 -2.68
N ILE A 115 -11.11 -9.34 -2.62
CA ILE A 115 -12.39 -8.82 -3.12
C ILE A 115 -12.23 -7.91 -4.34
N GLY A 116 -10.99 -7.50 -4.66
CA GLY A 116 -10.70 -6.68 -5.83
C GLY A 116 -9.24 -6.77 -6.27
N ARG A 117 -9.03 -6.71 -7.59
CA ARG A 117 -7.71 -6.55 -8.22
C ARG A 117 -7.78 -5.35 -9.14
N HIS A 118 -6.85 -4.42 -8.97
CA HIS A 118 -6.81 -3.17 -9.69
C HIS A 118 -5.46 -2.99 -10.39
N ARG A 119 -5.49 -2.21 -11.47
CA ARG A 119 -4.36 -1.87 -12.33
C ARG A 119 -4.34 -0.36 -12.53
N HIS A 120 -3.36 0.15 -13.27
CA HIS A 120 -3.36 1.55 -13.69
C HIS A 120 -4.63 1.91 -14.46
N ALA A 121 -4.95 3.20 -14.47
CA ALA A 121 -6.10 3.71 -15.20
C ALA A 121 -5.89 3.58 -16.72
N ILE A 122 -6.98 3.77 -17.47
CA ILE A 122 -7.03 3.59 -18.93
C ILE A 122 -6.19 4.60 -19.71
N ASP A 123 -5.83 5.72 -19.07
CA ASP A 123 -4.92 6.74 -19.59
C ASP A 123 -3.43 6.29 -19.54
N HIS A 124 -3.15 5.16 -18.91
CA HIS A 124 -1.85 4.49 -18.88
C HIS A 124 -1.96 3.13 -19.60
N PRO A 125 -2.12 3.08 -20.93
CA PRO A 125 -2.29 1.82 -21.64
C PRO A 125 -1.03 0.94 -21.52
N ILE A 126 -1.24 -0.38 -21.38
CA ILE A 126 -0.16 -1.37 -21.48
C ILE A 126 0.10 -1.63 -22.96
N ASN A 127 1.34 -1.42 -23.38
CA ASN A 127 1.75 -1.78 -24.72
C ASN A 127 2.09 -3.27 -24.76
N LEU A 128 1.42 -4.01 -25.66
CA LEU A 128 1.61 -5.46 -25.84
C LEU A 128 3.07 -5.84 -26.13
N PHE A 129 3.83 -4.97 -26.79
CA PHE A 129 5.24 -5.17 -27.14
C PHE A 129 6.21 -4.54 -26.14
N HIS A 130 5.69 -3.92 -25.08
CA HIS A 130 6.47 -3.31 -24.00
C HIS A 130 5.81 -3.61 -22.64
N PRO A 131 5.88 -4.87 -22.17
CA PRO A 131 5.25 -5.30 -20.92
C PRO A 131 5.79 -4.55 -19.68
N GLU A 132 6.91 -3.85 -19.80
CA GLU A 132 7.43 -2.96 -18.76
C GLU A 132 6.48 -1.81 -18.38
N SER A 133 5.54 -1.48 -19.27
CA SER A 133 4.46 -0.52 -18.99
C SER A 133 3.46 -1.01 -17.93
N GLU A 134 3.37 -2.31 -17.66
CA GLU A 134 2.50 -2.91 -16.65
C GLU A 134 3.17 -2.92 -15.26
N TYR A 135 3.39 -1.75 -14.67
CA TYR A 135 4.15 -1.64 -13.41
C TYR A 135 3.28 -1.56 -12.14
N LEU A 136 2.05 -1.07 -12.22
CA LEU A 136 1.16 -0.88 -11.07
C LEU A 136 0.29 -2.12 -10.82
N LYS A 137 0.32 -2.63 -9.59
CA LYS A 137 -0.58 -3.67 -9.10
C LYS A 137 -1.24 -3.18 -7.83
N SER A 138 -2.53 -3.48 -7.64
CA SER A 138 -3.18 -3.29 -6.35
C SER A 138 -4.20 -4.39 -6.06
N VAL A 139 -4.28 -4.81 -4.80
CA VAL A 139 -5.18 -5.86 -4.34
C VAL A 139 -5.97 -5.33 -3.14
N LEU A 140 -7.30 -5.43 -3.21
CA LEU A 140 -8.19 -5.11 -2.11
C LEU A 140 -8.57 -6.39 -1.36
N LEU A 141 -8.33 -6.37 -0.06
CA LEU A 141 -8.62 -7.47 0.87
C LEU A 141 -9.74 -7.07 1.84
N ALA A 142 -10.58 -8.05 2.19
CA ALA A 142 -11.31 -8.06 3.45
C ALA A 142 -10.51 -8.95 4.43
N LEU A 143 -10.12 -8.41 5.60
CA LEU A 143 -9.28 -9.14 6.57
C LEU A 143 -9.99 -10.31 7.26
#